data_AF-A0A6P9A8S6-F1
#
_entry.id   AF-A0A6P9A8S6-F1
#
_cell.length_a   1.000
_cell.length_b   1.000
_cell.length_c   1.000
_cell.angle_alpha   90.00
_cell.angle_beta   90.00
_cell.angle_gamma   90.00
#
_symmetry.space_group_name_H-M   'P 1'
#
loop_
_entity.id
_entity.type
_entity.pdbx_description
1 polymer ?
#
loop_
_entity_poly.entity_id
_entity_poly.type
_entity_poly.pdbx_seq_one_letter_code
_entity_poly.pdbx_strand_id
1 'polypeptide(L)'
;MYKSFVESDFPTRSYLEHSKQVAEVEAFRRTKDNKDAIDPSKHYGINSRSMFMDIPLCDVTKVFPQDLMHTTIEGTLSLEICLLISHALERGKISLPRINERIAKFSKKFGCNKPARIDKDHIDRRRLHQTASETLSLAFMLPFVLRKKNMLTGKMESVCAEENLKCFIMRLELLDLQMSREITVTDVETIRAMTNEHHLMFQRLYPGEEIPKMHFETHYASQILLFGPLRYHWCFRYESKHSYFKKLYRALRSVKNLPRTLAENHQRHQAALMMLSAKGLQGPFLRENNSFGASVEKLLKAVPVTHQELLRGVFGGISSNTPIKVFKRCVIRGVKYTKGSAIISDFKETLPVFGEVVAFYRHDNQNAVVFKNMVTISYEAQLKAFKVGFVVGPFQLNVMKLSDFVYHHHLPFIKSVGANYVSVQCKSFHRK
;
A
#
# COMPACT_ATOMS: atom_id res chain seq x y z
N MET A 1 -12.77 -27.54 8.72
CA MET A 1 -12.39 -26.37 9.53
C MET A 1 -10.96 -26.58 10.00
N TYR A 2 -10.07 -25.60 9.83
CA TYR A 2 -8.69 -25.71 10.28
C TYR A 2 -8.68 -25.53 11.81
N LYS A 3 -7.85 -26.30 12.52
CA LYS A 3 -7.74 -26.16 13.99
C LYS A 3 -6.86 -24.96 14.36
N SER A 4 -5.95 -24.61 13.48
CA SER A 4 -4.91 -23.59 13.64
C SER A 4 -4.37 -23.21 12.26
N PHE A 5 -3.84 -22.00 12.18
CA PHE A 5 -3.09 -21.48 11.04
C PHE A 5 -1.63 -21.22 11.46
N VAL A 6 -1.05 -22.16 12.21
CA VAL A 6 0.35 -22.12 12.64
C VAL A 6 1.19 -22.89 11.61
N GLU A 7 2.29 -22.29 11.18
CA GLU A 7 3.16 -22.85 10.14
C GLU A 7 3.63 -24.28 10.44
N SER A 8 3.92 -24.62 11.70
CA SER A 8 4.37 -25.96 12.11
C SER A 8 3.36 -27.07 11.83
N ASP A 9 2.08 -26.73 11.69
CA ASP A 9 1.02 -27.70 11.41
C ASP A 9 0.97 -28.08 9.92
N PHE A 10 1.74 -27.38 9.07
CA PHE A 10 1.79 -27.60 7.63
C PHE A 10 3.16 -28.15 7.22
N PRO A 11 3.26 -29.46 6.93
CA PRO A 11 4.51 -30.04 6.49
C PRO A 11 4.95 -29.44 5.16
N THR A 12 6.20 -28.97 5.11
CA THR A 12 6.79 -28.42 3.89
C THR A 12 7.39 -29.53 3.03
N ARG A 13 7.31 -29.35 1.71
CA ARG A 13 7.85 -30.30 0.75
C ARG A 13 9.39 -30.30 0.79
N SER A 14 9.97 -31.48 0.98
CA SER A 14 11.43 -31.66 0.88
C SER A 14 11.92 -31.63 -0.57
N TYR A 15 13.20 -31.28 -0.79
CA TYR A 15 13.80 -31.31 -2.13
C TYR A 15 13.73 -32.70 -2.79
N LEU A 16 13.96 -33.77 -2.02
CA LEU A 16 13.91 -35.14 -2.50
C LEU A 16 12.49 -35.52 -2.96
N GLU A 17 11.50 -35.19 -2.14
CA GLU A 17 10.09 -35.42 -2.49
C GLU A 17 9.68 -34.61 -3.71
N HIS A 18 10.09 -33.34 -3.79
CA HIS A 18 9.85 -32.51 -4.96
C HIS A 18 10.44 -33.11 -6.23
N SER A 19 11.68 -33.61 -6.17
CA SER A 19 12.35 -34.21 -7.31
C SER A 19 11.61 -35.46 -7.82
N LYS A 20 11.10 -36.29 -6.91
CA LYS A 20 10.27 -37.45 -7.26
C LYS A 20 8.96 -37.03 -7.95
N GLN A 21 8.24 -36.09 -7.35
CA GLN A 21 6.96 -35.60 -7.91
C GLN A 21 7.16 -34.91 -9.27
N VAL A 22 8.26 -34.17 -9.46
CA VAL A 22 8.61 -33.60 -10.77
C VAL A 22 8.83 -34.69 -11.82
N ALA A 23 9.57 -35.76 -11.47
CA ALA A 23 9.82 -36.87 -12.39
C ALA A 23 8.52 -37.57 -12.79
N GLU A 24 7.58 -37.75 -11.87
CA GLU A 24 6.25 -38.29 -12.13
C GLU A 24 5.43 -37.40 -13.08
N VAL A 25 5.44 -36.08 -12.85
CA VAL A 25 4.76 -35.11 -13.75
C VAL A 25 5.38 -35.10 -15.14
N GLU A 26 6.70 -35.17 -15.26
CA GLU A 26 7.37 -35.27 -16.56
C GLU A 26 7.05 -36.58 -17.27
N ALA A 27 7.08 -37.72 -16.55
CA ALA A 27 6.71 -39.01 -17.10
C ALA A 27 5.28 -39.00 -17.63
N PHE A 28 4.33 -38.48 -16.84
CA PHE A 28 2.93 -38.34 -17.23
C PHE A 28 2.77 -37.53 -18.53
N ARG A 29 3.56 -36.48 -18.72
CA ARG A 29 3.47 -35.62 -19.92
C ARG A 29 4.09 -36.23 -21.17
N ARG A 30 5.03 -37.17 -21.01
CA ARG A 30 5.65 -37.89 -22.13
C ARG A 30 4.71 -38.96 -22.69
N THR A 31 3.79 -39.49 -21.88
CA THR A 31 2.83 -40.51 -22.31
C THR A 31 1.69 -39.88 -23.12
N LYS A 32 1.48 -40.36 -24.35
CA LYS A 32 0.49 -39.78 -25.30
C LYS A 32 -0.98 -40.12 -24.97
N ASP A 33 -1.24 -41.18 -24.20
CA ASP A 33 -2.59 -41.75 -23.99
C ASP A 33 -3.18 -41.53 -22.57
N ASN A 34 -2.78 -40.48 -21.87
CA ASN A 34 -3.23 -40.21 -20.49
C ASN A 34 -4.61 -39.52 -20.38
N LYS A 35 -5.52 -39.70 -21.34
CA LYS A 35 -6.81 -38.96 -21.35
C LYS A 35 -7.70 -39.26 -20.14
N ASP A 36 -7.61 -40.46 -19.57
CA ASP A 36 -8.43 -40.90 -18.43
C ASP A 36 -7.65 -40.93 -17.10
N ALA A 37 -6.35 -40.59 -17.11
CA ALA A 37 -5.51 -40.61 -15.92
C ALA A 37 -5.53 -39.24 -15.21
N ILE A 38 -5.57 -39.28 -13.87
CA ILE A 38 -5.54 -38.06 -13.05
C ILE A 38 -4.18 -37.39 -13.23
N ASP A 39 -4.18 -36.14 -13.71
CA ASP A 39 -2.97 -35.36 -13.89
C ASP A 39 -2.28 -35.08 -12.54
N PRO A 40 -1.09 -35.68 -12.28
CA PRO A 40 -0.38 -35.52 -11.02
C PRO A 40 0.02 -34.07 -10.74
N SER A 41 0.13 -33.23 -11.78
CA SER A 41 0.44 -31.80 -11.59
C SER A 41 -0.62 -31.07 -10.76
N LYS A 42 -1.89 -31.49 -10.84
CA LYS A 42 -2.98 -30.90 -10.06
C LYS A 42 -2.93 -31.34 -8.60
N HIS A 43 -2.50 -32.57 -8.34
CA HIS A 43 -2.38 -33.10 -6.98
C HIS A 43 -1.15 -32.53 -6.27
N TYR A 44 -0.01 -32.46 -6.96
CA TYR A 44 1.23 -31.92 -6.40
C TYR A 44 1.32 -30.39 -6.52
N GLY A 45 0.48 -29.73 -7.33
CA GLY A 45 0.65 -28.30 -7.62
C GLY A 45 1.97 -27.99 -8.34
N ILE A 46 2.46 -28.91 -9.18
CA ILE A 46 3.72 -28.76 -9.93
C ILE A 46 3.40 -28.64 -11.42
N ASN A 47 3.50 -27.43 -11.96
CA ASN A 47 3.19 -27.17 -13.36
C ASN A 47 4.28 -27.59 -14.34
N SER A 48 5.53 -27.79 -13.91
CA SER A 48 6.65 -28.18 -14.76
C SER A 48 7.91 -28.28 -13.92
N ARG A 49 8.91 -29.02 -14.41
CA ARG A 49 10.28 -28.93 -13.91
C ARG A 49 10.80 -27.50 -14.04
N SER A 50 11.41 -27.00 -12.97
CA SER A 50 12.05 -25.69 -12.95
C SER A 50 13.48 -25.78 -13.50
N MET A 51 13.89 -24.83 -14.33
CA MET A 51 15.28 -24.72 -14.81
C MET A 51 16.28 -24.46 -13.68
N PHE A 52 15.81 -23.96 -12.53
CA PHE A 52 16.66 -23.72 -11.36
C PHE A 52 17.11 -25.01 -10.69
N MET A 53 16.48 -26.16 -10.99
CA MET A 53 16.94 -27.47 -10.52
C MET A 53 18.29 -27.88 -11.13
N ASP A 54 18.70 -27.27 -12.24
CA ASP A 54 20.01 -27.50 -12.87
C ASP A 54 21.14 -26.72 -12.20
N ILE A 55 20.81 -25.77 -11.31
CA ILE A 55 21.80 -24.94 -10.63
C ILE A 55 22.28 -25.67 -9.37
N PRO A 56 23.58 -25.99 -9.26
CA PRO A 56 24.13 -26.62 -8.06
C PRO A 56 23.79 -25.82 -6.80
N LEU A 57 23.45 -26.52 -5.71
CA LEU A 57 23.08 -25.95 -4.42
C LEU A 57 21.80 -25.10 -4.40
N CYS A 58 21.02 -25.07 -5.50
CA CYS A 58 19.74 -24.38 -5.53
C CYS A 58 18.61 -25.31 -5.08
N ASP A 59 18.11 -25.08 -3.86
CA ASP A 59 16.91 -25.78 -3.36
C ASP A 59 15.64 -25.05 -3.82
N VAL A 60 15.08 -25.48 -4.94
CA VAL A 60 13.87 -24.88 -5.55
C VAL A 60 12.65 -24.87 -4.62
N THR A 61 12.62 -25.68 -3.56
CA THR A 61 11.51 -25.67 -2.60
C THR A 61 11.64 -24.55 -1.55
N LYS A 62 12.81 -23.89 -1.48
CA LYS A 62 13.10 -22.87 -0.46
C LYS A 62 13.39 -21.48 -1.01
N VAL A 63 13.75 -21.35 -2.29
CA VAL A 63 14.29 -20.09 -2.85
C VAL A 63 13.24 -19.13 -3.43
N PHE A 64 11.97 -19.55 -3.55
CA PHE A 64 10.92 -18.73 -4.14
C PHE A 64 9.95 -18.17 -3.08
N PRO A 65 10.06 -16.87 -2.74
CA PRO A 65 9.14 -16.24 -1.81
C PRO A 65 7.73 -16.11 -2.39
N GLN A 66 6.71 -16.20 -1.53
CA GLN A 66 5.32 -15.88 -1.85
C GLN A 66 5.16 -14.37 -2.04
N ASP A 67 4.38 -13.98 -3.05
CA ASP A 67 4.13 -12.57 -3.35
C ASP A 67 2.93 -12.02 -2.55
N LEU A 68 3.21 -11.05 -1.68
CA LEU A 68 2.21 -10.32 -0.90
C LEU A 68 1.09 -9.71 -1.76
N MET A 69 1.41 -9.24 -2.97
CA MET A 69 0.43 -8.65 -3.89
C MET A 69 -0.61 -9.68 -4.34
N HIS A 70 -0.19 -10.82 -4.87
CA HIS A 70 -1.11 -11.83 -5.39
C HIS A 70 -1.77 -12.65 -4.27
N THR A 71 -1.02 -12.98 -3.23
CA THR A 71 -1.50 -13.83 -2.14
C THR A 71 -2.44 -13.06 -1.22
N THR A 72 -2.04 -11.87 -0.76
CA THR A 72 -2.85 -11.09 0.17
C THR A 72 -3.75 -10.11 -0.55
N ILE A 73 -3.18 -9.16 -1.31
CA ILE A 73 -3.94 -8.00 -1.81
C ILE A 73 -5.00 -8.44 -2.85
N GLU A 74 -4.62 -9.20 -3.86
CA GLU A 74 -5.54 -9.74 -4.88
C GLU A 74 -6.19 -11.06 -4.46
N GLY A 75 -5.81 -11.59 -3.30
CA GLY A 75 -6.31 -12.85 -2.76
C GLY A 75 -7.21 -12.64 -1.57
N THR A 76 -6.67 -12.93 -0.39
CA THR A 76 -7.39 -12.96 0.88
C THR A 76 -8.07 -11.62 1.20
N LEU A 77 -7.40 -10.49 0.97
CA LEU A 77 -7.94 -9.16 1.22
C LEU A 77 -9.10 -8.84 0.28
N SER A 78 -8.95 -9.12 -1.02
CA SER A 78 -10.02 -8.90 -2.01
C SER A 78 -11.27 -9.71 -1.66
N LEU A 79 -11.09 -10.95 -1.22
CA LEU A 79 -12.17 -11.82 -0.78
C LEU A 79 -12.85 -11.25 0.48
N GLU A 80 -12.08 -10.90 1.50
CA GLU A 80 -12.60 -10.39 2.78
C GLU A 80 -13.36 -9.06 2.59
N ILE A 81 -12.94 -8.19 1.66
CA ILE A 81 -13.69 -7.00 1.27
C ILE A 81 -15.07 -7.38 0.71
N CYS A 82 -15.15 -8.36 -0.21
CA CYS A 82 -16.43 -8.81 -0.76
C CYS A 82 -17.35 -9.36 0.33
N LEU A 83 -16.81 -10.15 1.26
CA LEU A 83 -17.56 -10.75 2.36
C LEU A 83 -18.08 -9.70 3.35
N LEU A 84 -17.25 -8.73 3.72
CA LEU A 84 -17.66 -7.64 4.61
C LEU A 84 -18.75 -6.76 3.98
N ILE A 85 -18.63 -6.48 2.68
CA ILE A 85 -19.66 -5.76 1.92
C ILE A 85 -20.95 -6.60 1.82
N SER A 86 -20.86 -7.91 1.55
CA SER A 86 -22.02 -8.82 1.51
C SER A 86 -22.78 -8.77 2.83
N HIS A 87 -22.07 -8.94 3.94
CA HIS A 87 -22.63 -8.84 5.29
C HIS A 87 -23.31 -7.49 5.54
N ALA A 88 -22.69 -6.38 5.12
CA ALA A 88 -23.29 -5.06 5.26
C ALA A 88 -24.63 -4.93 4.51
N LEU A 89 -24.73 -5.53 3.32
CA LEU A 89 -25.94 -5.52 2.49
C LEU A 89 -27.03 -6.43 3.05
N GLU A 90 -26.67 -7.64 3.50
CA GLU A 90 -27.59 -8.62 4.09
C GLU A 90 -28.27 -8.09 5.36
N ARG A 91 -27.57 -7.27 6.13
CA ARG A 91 -28.15 -6.58 7.30
C ARG A 91 -29.16 -5.49 6.94
N GLY A 92 -29.31 -5.12 5.66
CA GLY A 92 -30.26 -4.12 5.19
C GLY A 92 -29.98 -2.67 5.65
N LYS A 93 -28.82 -2.41 6.26
CA LYS A 93 -28.46 -1.10 6.84
C LYS A 93 -27.82 -0.14 5.83
N ILE A 94 -27.45 -0.63 4.65
CA ILE A 94 -26.86 0.16 3.55
C ILE A 94 -27.17 -0.52 2.21
N SER A 95 -27.27 0.27 1.15
CA SER A 95 -27.43 -0.24 -0.22
C SER A 95 -26.11 -0.19 -1.00
N LEU A 96 -25.97 -1.04 -2.01
CA LEU A 96 -24.78 -1.04 -2.88
C LEU A 96 -24.56 0.31 -3.61
N PRO A 97 -25.60 1.00 -4.14
CA PRO A 97 -25.44 2.35 -4.66
C PRO A 97 -24.86 3.33 -3.62
N ARG A 98 -25.31 3.23 -2.36
CA ARG A 98 -24.81 4.08 -1.27
C ARG A 98 -23.36 3.78 -0.92
N ILE A 99 -22.94 2.52 -0.95
CA ILE A 99 -21.54 2.11 -0.80
C ILE A 99 -20.68 2.76 -1.90
N ASN A 100 -21.09 2.62 -3.16
CA ASN A 100 -20.35 3.19 -4.30
C ASN A 100 -20.26 4.73 -4.24
N GLU A 101 -21.34 5.41 -3.85
CA GLU A 101 -21.32 6.87 -3.63
C GLU A 101 -20.28 7.26 -2.56
N ARG A 102 -20.23 6.52 -1.45
CA ARG A 102 -19.26 6.76 -0.38
C ARG A 102 -17.82 6.46 -0.82
N ILE A 103 -17.60 5.38 -1.58
CA ILE A 103 -16.29 5.08 -2.19
C ILE A 103 -15.84 6.24 -3.09
N ALA A 104 -16.72 6.72 -3.98
CA ALA A 104 -16.42 7.86 -4.84
C ALA A 104 -16.08 9.14 -4.04
N LYS A 105 -16.77 9.36 -2.92
CA LYS A 105 -16.49 10.48 -2.00
C LYS A 105 -15.13 10.35 -1.32
N PHE A 106 -14.84 9.20 -0.71
CA PHE A 106 -13.61 9.00 0.06
C PHE A 106 -12.37 8.78 -0.81
N SER A 107 -12.49 8.21 -2.01
CA SER A 107 -11.36 8.01 -2.93
C SER A 107 -10.53 9.26 -3.21
N LYS A 108 -11.16 10.45 -3.19
CA LYS A 108 -10.46 11.74 -3.31
C LYS A 108 -9.45 12.01 -2.19
N LYS A 109 -9.53 11.26 -1.07
CA LYS A 109 -8.70 11.39 0.12
C LYS A 109 -7.68 10.27 0.30
N PHE A 110 -7.81 9.16 -0.44
CA PHE A 110 -6.96 7.97 -0.28
C PHE A 110 -5.95 7.80 -1.44
N GLY A 111 -5.33 8.91 -1.86
CA GLY A 111 -4.26 8.89 -2.87
C GLY A 111 -4.76 8.93 -4.31
N CYS A 112 -3.93 8.48 -5.26
CA CYS A 112 -4.21 8.56 -6.69
C CYS A 112 -4.91 7.33 -7.29
N ASN A 113 -4.81 6.18 -6.62
CA ASN A 113 -5.43 4.93 -7.07
C ASN A 113 -6.87 4.90 -6.57
N LYS A 114 -7.83 5.16 -7.45
CA LYS A 114 -9.24 5.27 -7.08
C LYS A 114 -9.92 3.91 -7.27
N PRO A 115 -10.56 3.36 -6.24
CA PRO A 115 -11.32 2.12 -6.38
C PRO A 115 -12.36 2.22 -7.50
N ALA A 116 -12.50 1.13 -8.26
CA ALA A 116 -13.54 1.03 -9.28
C ALA A 116 -14.92 0.86 -8.61
N ARG A 117 -15.98 1.08 -9.40
CA ARG A 117 -17.34 0.80 -8.96
C ARG A 117 -17.48 -0.70 -8.67
N ILE A 118 -18.15 -1.02 -7.57
CA ILE A 118 -18.46 -2.39 -7.17
C ILE A 118 -19.86 -2.73 -7.66
N ASP A 119 -19.96 -3.73 -8.53
CA ASP A 119 -21.21 -4.28 -9.02
C ASP A 119 -21.60 -5.53 -8.23
N LYS A 120 -22.88 -5.92 -8.31
CA LYS A 120 -23.43 -7.05 -7.56
C LYS A 120 -22.76 -8.37 -7.94
N ASP A 121 -22.44 -8.55 -9.23
CA ASP A 121 -21.69 -9.71 -9.74
C ASP A 121 -20.33 -9.90 -9.06
N HIS A 122 -19.61 -8.81 -8.76
CA HIS A 122 -18.31 -8.89 -8.08
C HIS A 122 -18.43 -9.47 -6.66
N ILE A 123 -19.52 -9.11 -5.99
CA ILE A 123 -19.82 -9.55 -4.62
C ILE A 123 -20.22 -11.03 -4.65
N ASP A 124 -21.13 -11.38 -5.55
CA ASP A 124 -21.69 -12.74 -5.65
C ASP A 124 -20.61 -13.74 -6.10
N ARG A 125 -19.71 -13.34 -7.00
CA ARG A 125 -18.57 -14.17 -7.46
C ARG A 125 -17.32 -14.08 -6.59
N ARG A 126 -17.37 -13.33 -5.48
CA ARG A 126 -16.21 -13.09 -4.59
C ARG A 126 -14.97 -12.55 -5.31
N ARG A 127 -15.16 -11.76 -6.36
CA ARG A 127 -14.08 -11.28 -7.24
C ARG A 127 -14.25 -9.82 -7.56
N LEU A 128 -13.40 -8.99 -6.97
CA LEU A 128 -13.33 -7.56 -7.31
C LEU A 128 -12.63 -7.38 -8.66
N HIS A 129 -13.25 -6.61 -9.56
CA HIS A 129 -12.62 -6.20 -10.81
C HIS A 129 -11.81 -4.91 -10.61
N GLN A 130 -10.69 -5.03 -9.90
CA GLN A 130 -9.82 -3.92 -9.50
C GLN A 130 -8.36 -4.35 -9.51
N THR A 131 -7.44 -3.42 -9.75
CA THR A 131 -6.00 -3.65 -9.59
C THR A 131 -5.63 -3.78 -8.12
N ALA A 132 -4.52 -4.45 -7.80
CA ALA A 132 -4.01 -4.53 -6.42
C ALA A 132 -3.89 -3.15 -5.72
N SER A 133 -3.48 -2.11 -6.46
CA SER A 133 -3.36 -0.75 -5.92
C SER A 133 -4.71 -0.12 -5.56
N GLU A 134 -5.75 -0.41 -6.34
CA GLU A 134 -7.13 0.03 -6.08
C GLU A 134 -7.73 -0.76 -4.92
N THR A 135 -7.47 -2.07 -4.84
CA THR A 135 -7.89 -2.92 -3.71
C THR A 135 -7.30 -2.44 -2.39
N LEU A 136 -6.01 -2.09 -2.35
CA LEU A 136 -5.40 -1.46 -1.17
C LEU A 136 -6.10 -0.15 -0.78
N SER A 137 -6.34 0.73 -1.75
CA SER A 137 -7.04 1.99 -1.48
C SER A 137 -8.45 1.75 -0.95
N LEU A 138 -9.16 0.75 -1.49
CA LEU A 138 -10.50 0.37 -1.04
C LEU A 138 -10.45 -0.16 0.39
N ALA A 139 -9.52 -1.05 0.70
CA ALA A 139 -9.37 -1.67 2.01
C ALA A 139 -9.26 -0.63 3.14
N PHE A 140 -8.34 0.33 2.99
CA PHE A 140 -8.12 1.36 4.02
C PHE A 140 -9.25 2.39 4.13
N MET A 141 -10.06 2.60 3.08
CA MET A 141 -11.22 3.49 3.17
C MET A 141 -12.50 2.78 3.63
N LEU A 142 -12.56 1.46 3.53
CA LEU A 142 -13.77 0.68 3.78
C LEU A 142 -14.37 0.92 5.18
N PRO A 143 -13.58 1.06 6.26
CA PRO A 143 -14.12 1.41 7.57
C PRO A 143 -14.92 2.72 7.58
N PHE A 144 -14.50 3.72 6.79
CA PHE A 144 -15.23 4.98 6.63
C PHE A 144 -16.49 4.83 5.77
N VAL A 145 -16.42 3.97 4.75
CA VAL A 145 -17.53 3.68 3.83
C VAL A 145 -18.66 2.94 4.54
N LEU A 146 -18.34 2.00 5.42
CA LEU A 146 -19.30 1.12 6.11
C LEU A 146 -19.81 1.69 7.44
N ARG A 147 -19.69 3.00 7.66
CA ARG A 147 -20.30 3.65 8.83
C ARG A 147 -21.82 3.69 8.73
N LYS A 148 -22.50 3.62 9.86
CA LYS A 148 -23.96 3.82 9.93
C LYS A 148 -24.36 5.25 9.58
N LYS A 149 -23.75 6.24 10.24
CA LYS A 149 -24.03 7.68 10.02
C LYS A 149 -23.08 8.30 8.98
N ASN A 150 -23.61 9.24 8.19
CA ASN A 150 -22.85 10.00 7.20
C ASN A 150 -21.90 11.03 7.81
N MET A 151 -22.31 11.63 8.92
CA MET A 151 -21.52 12.61 9.66
C MET A 151 -20.49 11.88 10.52
N LEU A 152 -19.26 12.40 10.57
CA LEU A 152 -18.19 11.84 11.39
C LEU A 152 -18.24 12.35 12.85
N THR A 153 -19.43 12.46 13.43
CA THR A 153 -19.69 12.99 14.77
C THR A 153 -20.24 11.92 15.72
N GLY A 154 -20.05 12.13 17.02
CA GLY A 154 -20.55 11.23 18.08
C GLY A 154 -19.85 9.87 18.11
N LYS A 155 -20.55 8.84 18.60
CA LYS A 155 -20.05 7.46 18.63
C LYS A 155 -19.91 6.91 17.21
N MET A 156 -18.74 6.32 16.92
CA MET A 156 -18.51 5.60 15.67
C MET A 156 -19.31 4.30 15.70
N GLU A 157 -20.17 4.09 14.71
CA GLU A 157 -20.97 2.88 14.54
C GLU A 157 -20.85 2.42 13.10
N SER A 158 -20.66 1.12 12.91
CA SER A 158 -20.63 0.45 11.61
C SER A 158 -22.01 -0.13 11.25
N VAL A 159 -22.25 -0.29 9.94
CA VAL A 159 -23.39 -1.08 9.44
C VAL A 159 -23.14 -2.58 9.58
N CYS A 160 -21.88 -3.00 9.65
CA CYS A 160 -21.47 -4.39 9.91
C CYS A 160 -21.63 -4.75 11.39
N ALA A 161 -21.69 -6.04 11.70
CA ALA A 161 -21.58 -6.48 13.09
C ALA A 161 -20.16 -6.17 13.62
N GLU A 162 -20.06 -6.01 14.94
CA GLU A 162 -18.82 -5.59 15.59
C GLU A 162 -17.69 -6.58 15.35
N GLU A 163 -17.96 -7.89 15.43
CA GLU A 163 -16.96 -8.92 15.19
C GLU A 163 -16.45 -8.92 13.74
N ASN A 164 -17.33 -8.81 12.74
CA ASN A 164 -16.90 -8.74 11.33
C ASN A 164 -16.04 -7.50 11.05
N LEU A 165 -16.40 -6.35 11.65
CA LEU A 165 -15.56 -5.16 11.54
C LEU A 165 -14.22 -5.37 12.26
N LYS A 166 -14.21 -5.96 13.46
CA LYS A 166 -12.99 -6.24 14.22
C LYS A 166 -12.05 -7.17 13.44
N CYS A 167 -12.58 -8.24 12.85
CA CYS A 167 -11.83 -9.14 11.95
C CYS A 167 -11.17 -8.36 10.81
N PHE A 168 -11.94 -7.48 10.15
CA PHE A 168 -11.40 -6.67 9.05
C PHE A 168 -10.39 -5.61 9.51
N ILE A 169 -10.57 -4.99 10.68
CA ILE A 169 -9.58 -4.07 11.24
C ILE A 169 -8.27 -4.81 11.56
N MET A 170 -8.35 -6.00 12.13
CA MET A 170 -7.18 -6.87 12.36
C MET A 170 -6.49 -7.23 11.05
N ARG A 171 -7.23 -7.49 9.96
CA ARG A 171 -6.65 -7.65 8.61
C ARG A 171 -5.86 -6.41 8.19
N LEU A 172 -6.39 -5.20 8.39
CA LEU A 172 -5.70 -3.96 8.01
C LEU A 172 -4.44 -3.71 8.87
N GLU A 173 -4.45 -4.10 10.13
CA GLU A 173 -3.29 -4.01 11.03
C GLU A 173 -2.20 -5.02 10.63
N LEU A 174 -2.58 -6.26 10.35
CA LEU A 174 -1.69 -7.30 9.84
C LEU A 174 -1.08 -6.88 8.49
N LEU A 175 -1.88 -6.36 7.57
CA LEU A 175 -1.44 -5.86 6.27
C LEU A 175 -0.43 -4.70 6.41
N ASP A 176 -0.63 -3.81 7.38
CA ASP A 176 0.30 -2.72 7.65
C ASP A 176 1.68 -3.22 8.11
N LEU A 177 1.73 -4.25 8.95
CA LEU A 177 2.97 -4.92 9.34
C LEU A 177 3.61 -5.61 8.13
N GLN A 178 2.84 -6.37 7.35
CA GLN A 178 3.31 -7.07 6.15
C GLN A 178 3.88 -6.11 5.08
N MET A 179 3.32 -4.90 4.95
CA MET A 179 3.80 -3.87 4.00
C MET A 179 4.93 -2.99 4.55
N SER A 180 5.40 -3.24 5.77
CA SER A 180 6.46 -2.45 6.40
C SER A 180 7.78 -2.60 5.64
N ARG A 181 8.55 -1.50 5.60
CA ARG A 181 9.88 -1.49 4.94
C ARG A 181 10.96 -2.08 5.84
N GLU A 182 10.74 -2.02 7.14
CA GLU A 182 11.65 -2.49 8.19
C GLU A 182 10.81 -3.35 9.12
N ILE A 183 11.33 -4.53 9.46
CA ILE A 183 10.65 -5.52 10.30
C ILE A 183 11.66 -6.02 11.31
N THR A 184 11.29 -5.99 12.60
CA THR A 184 12.10 -6.56 13.69
C THR A 184 11.74 -8.02 13.94
N VAL A 185 12.57 -8.77 14.66
CA VAL A 185 12.22 -10.17 15.04
C VAL A 185 10.93 -10.22 15.85
N THR A 186 10.68 -9.24 16.72
CA THR A 186 9.41 -9.13 17.46
C THR A 186 8.22 -8.90 16.53
N ASP A 187 8.39 -8.15 15.44
CA ASP A 187 7.35 -7.97 14.43
C ASP A 187 7.06 -9.28 13.68
N VAL A 188 8.07 -10.14 13.46
CA VAL A 188 7.88 -11.47 12.85
C VAL A 188 7.00 -12.35 13.75
N GLU A 189 7.26 -12.38 15.04
CA GLU A 189 6.41 -13.10 16.02
C GLU A 189 4.99 -12.53 16.06
N THR A 190 4.87 -11.21 15.99
CA THR A 190 3.57 -10.52 15.94
C THR A 190 2.80 -10.90 14.69
N ILE A 191 3.45 -10.94 13.51
CA ILE A 191 2.83 -11.39 12.26
C ILE A 191 2.36 -12.84 12.39
N ARG A 192 3.16 -13.74 12.98
CA ARG A 192 2.78 -15.14 13.17
C ARG A 192 1.52 -15.28 14.04
N ALA A 193 1.50 -14.59 15.18
CA ALA A 193 0.36 -14.62 16.10
C ALA A 193 -0.91 -14.00 15.47
N MET A 194 -0.77 -12.82 14.86
CA MET A 194 -1.89 -12.10 14.23
C MET A 194 -2.45 -12.84 13.02
N THR A 195 -1.63 -13.51 12.21
CA THR A 195 -2.10 -14.35 11.10
C THR A 195 -3.00 -15.46 11.62
N ASN A 196 -2.57 -16.18 12.67
CA ASN A 196 -3.37 -17.26 13.25
C ASN A 196 -4.68 -16.75 13.87
N GLU A 197 -4.62 -15.67 14.67
CA GLU A 197 -5.81 -15.07 15.28
C GLU A 197 -6.80 -14.57 14.22
N HIS A 198 -6.30 -13.87 13.20
CA HIS A 198 -7.12 -13.34 12.11
C HIS A 198 -7.81 -14.46 11.33
N HIS A 199 -7.07 -15.47 10.88
CA HIS A 199 -7.64 -16.54 10.06
C HIS A 199 -8.63 -17.42 10.83
N LEU A 200 -8.39 -17.69 12.12
CA LEU A 200 -9.36 -18.39 12.96
C LEU A 200 -10.66 -17.58 13.12
N MET A 201 -10.54 -16.27 13.35
CA MET A 201 -11.69 -15.38 13.43
C MET A 201 -12.44 -15.30 12.09
N PHE A 202 -11.70 -15.23 10.98
CA PHE A 202 -12.24 -15.23 9.63
C PHE A 202 -13.03 -16.51 9.35
N GLN A 203 -12.44 -17.68 9.60
CA GLN A 203 -13.08 -18.99 9.38
C GLN A 203 -14.37 -19.15 10.20
N ARG A 204 -14.37 -18.63 11.44
CA ARG A 204 -15.57 -18.64 12.29
C ARG A 204 -16.68 -17.74 11.74
N LEU A 205 -16.33 -16.57 11.22
CA LEU A 205 -17.29 -15.57 10.73
C LEU A 205 -17.76 -15.83 9.29
N TYR A 206 -16.94 -16.51 8.49
CA TYR A 206 -17.17 -16.79 7.07
C TYR A 206 -16.87 -18.27 6.77
N PRO A 207 -17.62 -19.21 7.36
CA PRO A 207 -17.34 -20.63 7.20
C PRO A 207 -17.48 -21.07 5.74
N GLY A 208 -16.47 -21.77 5.22
CA GLY A 208 -16.45 -22.28 3.84
C GLY A 208 -15.86 -21.30 2.82
N GLU A 209 -15.49 -20.09 3.23
CA GLU A 209 -14.84 -19.09 2.37
C GLU A 209 -13.31 -19.12 2.50
N GLU A 210 -12.73 -20.14 3.15
CA GLU A 210 -11.29 -20.29 3.26
C GLU A 210 -10.67 -20.64 1.90
N ILE A 211 -9.57 -19.96 1.56
CA ILE A 211 -8.87 -20.18 0.28
C ILE A 211 -7.41 -20.61 0.53
N PRO A 212 -6.77 -21.34 -0.40
CA PRO A 212 -5.38 -21.77 -0.25
C PRO A 212 -4.39 -20.64 0.05
N LYS A 213 -4.70 -19.42 -0.42
CA LYS A 213 -3.87 -18.23 -0.15
C LYS A 213 -3.76 -17.89 1.35
N MET A 214 -4.74 -18.24 2.17
CA MET A 214 -4.64 -18.08 3.64
C MET A 214 -3.55 -18.98 4.22
N HIS A 215 -3.46 -20.22 3.74
CA HIS A 215 -2.35 -21.10 4.10
C HIS A 215 -0.99 -20.51 3.67
N PHE A 216 -0.88 -19.92 2.47
CA PHE A 216 0.37 -19.28 2.05
C PHE A 216 0.80 -18.13 2.97
N GLU A 217 -0.14 -17.40 3.56
CA GLU A 217 0.16 -16.32 4.51
C GLU A 217 0.75 -16.83 5.83
N THR A 218 0.55 -18.10 6.22
CA THR A 218 1.14 -18.65 7.46
C THR A 218 2.66 -18.76 7.36
N HIS A 219 3.19 -18.91 6.14
CA HIS A 219 4.62 -18.99 5.85
C HIS A 219 5.33 -17.62 5.79
N TYR A 220 4.57 -16.52 5.86
CA TYR A 220 5.17 -15.18 5.78
C TYR A 220 6.20 -14.90 6.87
N ALA A 221 6.01 -15.43 8.08
CA ALA A 221 6.95 -15.23 9.17
C ALA A 221 8.34 -15.82 8.83
N SER A 222 8.38 -17.09 8.43
CA SER A 222 9.62 -17.75 7.99
C SER A 222 10.19 -17.14 6.71
N GLN A 223 9.34 -16.72 5.78
CA GLN A 223 9.76 -16.01 4.58
C GLN A 223 10.46 -14.68 4.90
N ILE A 224 9.96 -13.93 5.89
CA ILE A 224 10.60 -12.68 6.30
C ILE A 224 11.99 -12.94 6.88
N LEU A 225 12.16 -14.03 7.65
CA LEU A 225 13.46 -14.40 8.21
C LEU A 225 14.47 -14.78 7.12
N LEU A 226 14.01 -15.41 6.03
CA LEU A 226 14.88 -15.86 4.94
C LEU A 226 15.22 -14.76 3.93
N PHE A 227 14.23 -13.93 3.57
CA PHE A 227 14.34 -13.01 2.43
C PHE A 227 14.24 -11.52 2.81
N GLY A 228 13.87 -11.22 4.05
CA GLY A 228 13.62 -9.87 4.52
C GLY A 228 12.16 -9.43 4.31
N PRO A 229 11.88 -8.12 4.41
CA PRO A 229 10.52 -7.62 4.42
C PRO A 229 9.71 -7.95 3.14
N LEU A 230 8.48 -8.47 3.32
CA LEU A 230 7.60 -8.92 2.22
C LEU A 230 7.37 -7.88 1.14
N ARG A 231 7.37 -6.59 1.53
CA ARG A 231 7.23 -5.45 0.62
C ARG A 231 8.26 -5.46 -0.52
N TYR A 232 9.44 -6.05 -0.33
CA TYR A 232 10.46 -6.07 -1.38
C TYR A 232 10.31 -7.22 -2.37
N HIS A 233 9.47 -8.22 -2.06
CA HIS A 233 9.23 -9.38 -2.91
C HIS A 233 7.96 -9.23 -3.78
N TRP A 234 7.20 -8.15 -3.60
CA TRP A 234 5.91 -8.03 -4.27
C TRP A 234 5.99 -7.68 -5.77
N CYS A 235 4.98 -8.08 -6.55
CA CYS A 235 5.06 -7.92 -8.02
C CYS A 235 4.62 -6.58 -8.61
N PHE A 236 4.22 -5.59 -7.80
CA PHE A 236 3.72 -4.28 -8.28
C PHE A 236 4.59 -3.63 -9.37
N ARG A 237 5.92 -3.64 -9.18
CA ARG A 237 6.85 -2.98 -10.11
C ARG A 237 7.04 -3.78 -11.39
N TYR A 238 7.03 -5.12 -11.30
CA TYR A 238 7.13 -6.00 -12.46
C TYR A 238 5.88 -5.88 -13.34
N GLU A 239 4.69 -5.91 -12.75
CA GLU A 239 3.44 -5.71 -13.49
C GLU A 239 3.33 -4.32 -14.12
N SER A 240 3.74 -3.28 -13.40
CA SER A 240 3.79 -1.93 -13.93
C SER A 240 4.70 -1.84 -15.17
N LYS A 241 5.87 -2.52 -15.15
CA LYS A 241 6.78 -2.60 -16.30
C LYS A 241 6.13 -3.32 -17.49
N HIS A 242 5.33 -4.36 -17.26
CA HIS A 242 4.60 -5.05 -18.33
C HIS A 242 3.59 -4.15 -19.07
N SER A 243 3.07 -3.11 -18.42
CA SER A 243 2.14 -2.16 -19.06
C SER A 243 2.72 -1.50 -20.31
N TYR A 244 4.02 -1.17 -20.31
CA TYR A 244 4.72 -0.63 -21.48
C TYR A 244 4.63 -1.58 -22.68
N PHE A 245 5.02 -2.85 -22.46
CA PHE A 245 5.03 -3.86 -23.52
C PHE A 245 3.63 -4.17 -24.04
N LYS A 246 2.62 -4.27 -23.15
CA LYS A 246 1.22 -4.49 -23.54
C LYS A 246 0.68 -3.35 -24.41
N LYS A 247 1.04 -2.09 -24.11
CA LYS A 247 0.65 -0.92 -24.91
C LYS A 247 1.34 -0.93 -26.28
N LEU A 248 2.64 -1.18 -26.30
CA LEU A 248 3.42 -1.22 -27.53
C LEU A 248 2.92 -2.34 -28.46
N TYR A 249 2.67 -3.54 -27.92
CA TYR A 249 2.09 -4.65 -28.67
C TYR A 249 0.76 -4.27 -29.37
N ARG A 250 -0.17 -3.64 -28.63
CA ARG A 250 -1.46 -3.19 -29.19
C ARG A 250 -1.29 -2.14 -30.29
N ALA A 251 -0.25 -1.31 -30.21
CA ALA A 251 0.01 -0.26 -31.19
C ALA A 251 0.68 -0.79 -32.47
N LEU A 252 1.62 -1.73 -32.35
CA LEU A 252 2.43 -2.22 -33.47
C LEU A 252 1.62 -2.99 -34.52
N ARG A 253 0.53 -3.66 -34.13
CA ARG A 253 -0.37 -4.48 -34.99
C ARG A 253 0.33 -5.55 -35.87
N SER A 254 1.65 -5.74 -35.72
CA SER A 254 2.48 -6.70 -36.43
C SER A 254 3.14 -7.65 -35.43
N VAL A 255 3.09 -8.96 -35.74
CA VAL A 255 3.63 -10.03 -34.89
C VAL A 255 4.98 -10.56 -35.37
N LYS A 256 5.48 -10.10 -36.53
CA LYS A 256 6.76 -10.57 -37.08
C LYS A 256 7.90 -10.13 -36.16
N ASN A 257 8.58 -11.11 -35.54
CA ASN A 257 9.68 -10.90 -34.60
C ASN A 257 9.33 -9.96 -33.43
N LEU A 258 8.11 -10.10 -32.87
CA LEU A 258 7.63 -9.27 -31.76
C LEU A 258 8.62 -9.12 -30.59
N PRO A 259 9.30 -10.19 -30.10
CA PRO A 259 10.26 -10.04 -28.99
C PRO A 259 11.39 -9.06 -29.31
N ARG A 260 11.95 -9.12 -30.53
CA ARG A 260 13.00 -8.21 -30.99
C ARG A 260 12.49 -6.77 -31.02
N THR A 261 11.33 -6.54 -31.62
CA THR A 261 10.74 -5.20 -31.72
C THR A 261 10.45 -4.59 -30.34
N LEU A 262 9.91 -5.39 -29.41
CA LEU A 262 9.65 -4.96 -28.04
C LEU A 262 10.95 -4.63 -27.30
N ALA A 263 11.99 -5.45 -27.45
CA ALA A 263 13.30 -5.23 -26.84
C ALA A 263 13.99 -3.97 -27.37
N GLU A 264 14.06 -3.79 -28.69
CA GLU A 264 14.69 -2.61 -29.30
C GLU A 264 13.99 -1.31 -28.91
N ASN A 265 12.65 -1.28 -28.94
CA ASN A 265 11.89 -0.11 -28.52
C ASN A 265 12.05 0.20 -27.04
N HIS A 266 12.04 -0.84 -26.18
CA HIS A 266 12.29 -0.67 -24.76
C HIS A 266 13.69 -0.09 -24.52
N GLN A 267 14.71 -0.59 -25.21
CA GLN A 267 16.08 -0.09 -25.08
C GLN A 267 16.20 1.38 -25.50
N ARG A 268 15.58 1.77 -26.62
CA ARG A 268 15.52 3.17 -27.07
C ARG A 268 14.79 4.06 -26.05
N HIS A 269 13.68 3.56 -25.48
CA HIS A 269 12.93 4.29 -24.46
C HIS A 269 13.75 4.49 -23.18
N GLN A 270 14.46 3.46 -22.71
CA GLN A 270 15.35 3.58 -21.56
C GLN A 270 16.49 4.58 -21.83
N ALA A 271 17.13 4.51 -23.00
CA ALA A 271 18.17 5.45 -23.39
C ALA A 271 17.66 6.90 -23.42
N ALA A 272 16.47 7.14 -23.98
CA ALA A 272 15.84 8.46 -24.00
C ALA A 272 15.53 8.97 -22.59
N LEU A 273 14.99 8.12 -21.71
CA LEU A 273 14.77 8.48 -20.31
C LEU A 273 16.06 8.83 -19.58
N MET A 274 17.16 8.12 -19.86
CA MET A 274 18.48 8.40 -19.30
C MET A 274 19.03 9.74 -19.80
N MET A 275 18.84 10.09 -21.08
CA MET A 275 19.25 11.39 -21.62
C MET A 275 18.42 12.55 -21.07
N LEU A 276 17.13 12.32 -20.77
CA LEU A 276 16.23 13.35 -20.23
C LEU A 276 16.36 13.57 -18.72
N SER A 277 16.90 12.61 -17.95
CA SER A 277 17.15 12.79 -16.51
C SER A 277 18.41 13.60 -16.21
N ALA A 278 19.18 13.94 -17.24
CA ALA A 278 20.43 14.66 -17.14
C ALA A 278 20.21 16.17 -17.30
N LYS A 279 20.60 16.95 -16.29
CA LYS A 279 21.13 18.31 -16.53
C LYS A 279 22.53 18.18 -17.16
N GLY A 280 22.63 17.59 -18.35
CA GLY A 280 23.89 17.27 -19.02
C GLY A 280 24.67 16.06 -18.46
N LEU A 281 25.84 15.79 -19.05
CA LEU A 281 26.75 14.63 -18.86
C LEU A 281 27.19 14.29 -17.42
N GLN A 282 26.78 15.06 -16.40
CA GLN A 282 27.19 14.90 -15.00
C GLN A 282 26.02 14.70 -14.01
N GLY A 283 24.78 14.56 -14.48
CA GLY A 283 23.62 14.37 -13.60
C GLY A 283 23.49 12.93 -13.07
N PRO A 284 22.99 12.69 -11.84
CA PRO A 284 22.91 11.35 -11.30
C PRO A 284 21.89 10.50 -12.07
N PHE A 285 22.28 9.24 -12.33
CA PHE A 285 21.48 8.15 -12.92
C PHE A 285 20.14 7.87 -12.18
N LEU A 286 19.97 8.48 -11.00
CA LEU A 286 18.85 8.32 -10.08
C LEU A 286 18.02 9.61 -10.07
N ARG A 287 16.70 9.49 -10.28
CA ARG A 287 15.76 10.62 -10.15
C ARG A 287 16.00 11.35 -8.83
N GLU A 288 16.05 12.68 -8.84
CA GLU A 288 16.03 13.46 -7.61
C GLU A 288 14.85 13.00 -6.75
N ASN A 289 15.15 12.54 -5.52
CA ASN A 289 14.13 12.02 -4.60
C ASN A 289 13.02 13.03 -4.31
N ASN A 290 13.35 14.32 -4.43
CA ASN A 290 12.44 15.41 -4.17
C ASN A 290 12.30 16.28 -5.42
N SER A 291 11.06 16.57 -5.84
CA SER A 291 10.79 17.48 -6.96
C SER A 291 9.74 18.50 -6.58
N PHE A 292 9.81 19.69 -7.17
CA PHE A 292 8.91 20.79 -6.84
C PHE A 292 8.11 21.19 -8.07
N GLY A 293 6.88 21.68 -7.86
CA GLY A 293 6.09 22.24 -8.95
C GLY A 293 6.65 23.58 -9.45
N ALA A 294 5.88 24.25 -10.31
CA ALA A 294 6.17 25.63 -10.69
C ALA A 294 6.27 26.52 -9.44
N SER A 295 7.33 27.33 -9.36
CA SER A 295 7.54 28.32 -8.31
C SER A 295 7.00 29.67 -8.72
N VAL A 296 6.51 30.43 -7.74
CA VAL A 296 6.34 31.88 -7.85
C VAL A 296 7.37 32.53 -6.94
N GLU A 297 8.20 33.40 -7.49
CA GLU A 297 9.16 34.15 -6.70
C GLU A 297 8.48 35.36 -6.06
N LYS A 298 8.70 35.56 -4.77
CA LYS A 298 8.15 36.67 -3.99
C LYS A 298 9.20 37.19 -3.04
N LEU A 299 9.21 38.48 -2.78
CA LEU A 299 9.96 39.05 -1.66
C LEU A 299 9.35 38.58 -0.34
N LEU A 300 10.17 38.36 0.69
CA LEU A 300 9.71 37.92 2.02
C LEU A 300 8.58 38.81 2.55
N LYS A 301 8.67 40.13 2.37
CA LYS A 301 7.62 41.09 2.78
C LYS A 301 6.24 40.85 2.16
N ALA A 302 6.16 40.16 1.01
CA ALA A 302 4.91 39.84 0.32
C ALA A 302 4.32 38.48 0.74
N VAL A 303 4.99 37.75 1.65
CA VAL A 303 4.51 36.52 2.28
C VAL A 303 3.70 36.90 3.54
N PRO A 304 2.69 36.13 3.99
CA PRO A 304 1.97 36.44 5.23
C PRO A 304 2.92 36.63 6.43
N VAL A 305 2.68 37.65 7.26
CA VAL A 305 3.57 38.05 8.38
C VAL A 305 3.89 36.88 9.31
N THR A 306 2.89 36.07 9.66
CA THR A 306 3.06 34.87 10.49
C THR A 306 4.01 33.83 9.89
N HIS A 307 4.09 33.74 8.57
CA HIS A 307 5.05 32.85 7.91
C HIS A 307 6.43 33.51 7.85
N GLN A 308 6.52 34.84 7.77
CA GLN A 308 7.81 35.52 7.69
C GLN A 308 8.67 35.25 8.93
N GLU A 309 8.07 35.34 10.12
CA GLU A 309 8.74 35.05 11.40
C GLU A 309 9.26 33.61 11.46
N LEU A 310 8.41 32.65 11.09
CA LEU A 310 8.78 31.23 11.02
C LEU A 310 9.92 30.98 10.02
N LEU A 311 9.85 31.58 8.83
CA LEU A 311 10.87 31.41 7.79
C LEU A 311 12.20 32.07 8.17
N ARG A 312 12.19 33.20 8.90
CA ARG A 312 13.42 33.79 9.46
C ARG A 312 14.10 32.85 10.44
N GLY A 313 13.34 32.12 11.26
CA GLY A 313 13.89 31.11 12.16
C GLY A 313 14.57 29.94 11.42
N VAL A 314 14.02 29.51 10.29
CA VAL A 314 14.53 28.35 9.54
C VAL A 314 15.68 28.69 8.59
N PHE A 315 15.60 29.84 7.92
CA PHE A 315 16.56 30.28 6.91
C PHE A 315 17.64 31.22 7.46
N GLY A 316 17.71 31.44 8.77
CA GLY A 316 18.81 32.18 9.41
C GLY A 316 18.71 33.70 9.29
N GLY A 317 17.59 34.29 9.70
CA GLY A 317 17.48 35.76 9.87
C GLY A 317 17.38 36.56 8.57
N ILE A 318 16.85 35.96 7.50
CA ILE A 318 16.70 36.60 6.18
C ILE A 318 15.98 37.96 6.21
N SER A 319 16.47 38.90 5.41
CA SER A 319 15.91 40.26 5.31
C SER A 319 14.55 40.30 4.61
N SER A 320 13.75 41.33 4.85
CA SER A 320 12.42 41.51 4.23
C SER A 320 12.43 41.64 2.70
N ASN A 321 13.57 42.04 2.12
CA ASN A 321 13.75 42.18 0.66
C ASN A 321 14.39 40.93 0.03
N THR A 322 14.51 39.84 0.77
CA THR A 322 15.07 38.60 0.23
C THR A 322 14.06 37.91 -0.69
N PRO A 323 14.44 37.50 -1.92
CA PRO A 323 13.58 36.72 -2.80
C PRO A 323 13.45 35.27 -2.30
N ILE A 324 12.21 34.78 -2.27
CA ILE A 324 11.84 33.43 -1.83
C ILE A 324 10.96 32.79 -2.88
N LYS A 325 11.23 31.52 -3.18
CA LYS A 325 10.41 30.72 -4.09
C LYS A 325 9.29 30.04 -3.32
N VAL A 326 8.06 30.26 -3.76
CA VAL A 326 6.85 29.65 -3.18
C VAL A 326 6.32 28.58 -4.12
N PHE A 327 6.03 27.39 -3.60
CA PHE A 327 5.54 26.27 -4.40
C PHE A 327 4.13 25.83 -3.96
N LYS A 328 3.30 25.50 -4.94
CA LYS A 328 1.96 24.91 -4.71
C LYS A 328 2.00 23.42 -4.38
N ARG A 329 3.05 22.73 -4.84
CA ARG A 329 3.23 21.28 -4.68
C ARG A 329 4.69 20.92 -4.51
N CYS A 330 4.93 19.90 -3.71
CA CYS A 330 6.22 19.24 -3.55
C CYS A 330 6.02 17.73 -3.68
N VAL A 331 7.00 17.01 -4.19
CA VAL A 331 7.09 15.56 -4.16
C VAL A 331 8.31 15.23 -3.32
N ILE A 332 8.14 14.45 -2.26
CA ILE A 332 9.22 14.05 -1.35
C ILE A 332 9.27 12.52 -1.34
N ARG A 333 10.41 11.93 -1.70
CA ARG A 333 10.61 10.47 -1.84
C ARG A 333 9.45 9.78 -2.60
N GLY A 334 8.98 10.41 -3.68
CA GLY A 334 7.90 9.91 -4.53
C GLY A 334 6.47 10.20 -4.03
N VAL A 335 6.28 10.76 -2.83
CA VAL A 335 4.96 11.15 -2.31
C VAL A 335 4.67 12.60 -2.63
N LYS A 336 3.52 12.85 -3.26
CA LYS A 336 3.06 14.19 -3.62
C LYS A 336 2.33 14.85 -2.45
N TYR A 337 2.80 16.02 -2.05
CA TYR A 337 2.19 16.89 -1.05
C TYR A 337 1.70 18.20 -1.69
N THR A 338 0.53 18.65 -1.27
CA THR A 338 -0.11 19.90 -1.69
C THR A 338 -0.67 20.64 -0.49
N LYS A 339 -1.10 21.90 -0.66
CA LYS A 339 -1.87 22.60 0.37
C LYS A 339 -3.06 21.73 0.82
N GLY A 340 -3.19 21.53 2.12
CA GLY A 340 -4.22 20.69 2.74
C GLY A 340 -3.86 19.22 2.91
N SER A 341 -2.68 18.77 2.48
CA SER A 341 -2.16 17.43 2.80
C SER A 341 -1.81 17.34 4.29
N ALA A 342 -2.07 16.19 4.91
CA ALA A 342 -1.55 15.90 6.25
C ALA A 342 -0.10 15.41 6.16
N ILE A 343 0.69 15.75 7.17
CA ILE A 343 2.06 15.26 7.41
C ILE A 343 2.19 14.82 8.87
N ILE A 344 3.16 13.95 9.14
CA ILE A 344 3.63 13.71 10.50
C ILE A 344 4.88 14.56 10.69
N SER A 345 4.82 15.51 11.62
CA SER A 345 5.93 16.43 11.91
C SER A 345 6.92 15.84 12.91
N ASP A 346 6.45 15.03 13.86
CA ASP A 346 7.26 14.46 14.94
C ASP A 346 6.57 13.24 15.59
N PHE A 347 7.24 12.57 16.52
CA PHE A 347 6.69 11.52 17.37
C PHE A 347 6.93 11.82 18.86
N LYS A 348 5.86 11.85 19.65
CA LYS A 348 5.95 11.95 21.12
C LYS A 348 5.63 10.60 21.73
N GLU A 349 6.59 9.98 22.41
CA GLU A 349 6.38 8.69 23.11
C GLU A 349 5.72 7.63 22.21
N THR A 350 6.12 7.58 20.92
CA THR A 350 5.56 6.75 19.82
C THR A 350 4.28 7.24 19.13
N LEU A 351 3.59 8.25 19.68
CA LEU A 351 2.41 8.81 19.03
C LEU A 351 2.76 9.85 17.97
N PRO A 352 2.18 9.75 16.76
CA PRO A 352 2.44 10.72 15.70
C PRO A 352 1.86 12.10 16.04
N VAL A 353 2.66 13.14 15.80
CA VAL A 353 2.25 14.54 15.83
C VAL A 353 1.95 14.97 14.40
N PHE A 354 0.72 15.46 14.16
CA PHE A 354 0.23 15.75 12.82
C PHE A 354 0.27 17.24 12.48
N GLY A 355 0.38 17.54 11.18
CA GLY A 355 0.29 18.89 10.63
C GLY A 355 -0.46 18.95 9.30
N GLU A 356 -1.15 20.06 9.02
CA GLU A 356 -1.74 20.33 7.70
C GLU A 356 -0.86 21.29 6.90
N VAL A 357 -0.36 20.85 5.75
CA VAL A 357 0.46 21.67 4.86
C VAL A 357 -0.29 22.93 4.42
N VAL A 358 0.33 24.09 4.63
CA VAL A 358 -0.18 25.39 4.16
C VAL A 358 0.56 25.82 2.90
N ALA A 359 1.90 25.80 2.92
CA ALA A 359 2.74 26.24 1.82
C ALA A 359 4.16 25.68 1.91
N PHE A 360 4.85 25.65 0.76
CA PHE A 360 6.25 25.27 0.64
C PHE A 360 7.09 26.46 0.19
N TYR A 361 8.26 26.61 0.80
CA TYR A 361 9.18 27.70 0.56
C TYR A 361 10.59 27.17 0.26
N ARG A 362 11.30 27.88 -0.61
CA ARG A 362 12.73 27.68 -0.81
C ARG A 362 13.44 29.02 -0.79
N HIS A 363 14.54 29.04 -0.07
CA HIS A 363 15.55 30.06 -0.12
C HIS A 363 16.90 29.36 -0.21
N ASP A 364 17.74 29.77 -1.17
CA ASP A 364 18.97 29.08 -1.56
C ASP A 364 18.77 27.56 -1.76
N ASN A 365 19.56 26.75 -1.05
CA ASN A 365 19.49 25.29 -1.07
C ASN A 365 18.61 24.71 0.05
N GLN A 366 17.93 25.56 0.84
CA GLN A 366 17.07 25.12 1.93
C GLN A 366 15.60 25.10 1.50
N ASN A 367 14.90 24.03 1.87
CA ASN A 367 13.48 23.88 1.60
C ASN A 367 12.74 23.77 2.93
N ALA A 368 11.67 24.54 3.10
CA ALA A 368 10.83 24.54 4.29
C ALA A 368 9.36 24.29 3.92
N VAL A 369 8.62 23.66 4.83
CA VAL A 369 7.17 23.56 4.78
C VAL A 369 6.58 24.27 5.99
N VAL A 370 5.60 25.14 5.73
CA VAL A 370 4.78 25.74 6.77
C VAL A 370 3.49 24.94 6.87
N PHE A 371 3.10 24.57 8.08
CA PHE A 371 1.94 23.73 8.35
C PHE A 371 1.17 24.18 9.60
N LYS A 372 -0.11 23.83 9.68
CA LYS A 372 -0.94 24.03 10.87
C LYS A 372 -0.78 22.84 11.80
N ASN A 373 -0.40 23.06 13.05
CA ASN A 373 -0.30 22.02 14.06
C ASN A 373 -1.68 21.41 14.35
N MET A 374 -1.70 20.09 14.50
CA MET A 374 -2.87 19.34 14.93
C MET A 374 -2.64 18.69 16.29
N VAL A 375 -3.69 18.61 17.09
CA VAL A 375 -3.72 17.86 18.36
C VAL A 375 -4.47 16.57 18.13
N THR A 376 -3.87 15.46 18.56
CA THR A 376 -4.55 14.16 18.62
C THR A 376 -5.56 14.16 19.77
N ILE A 377 -6.83 13.96 19.45
CA ILE A 377 -7.94 13.93 20.43
C ILE A 377 -8.14 12.50 20.93
N SER A 378 -8.21 11.52 20.02
CA SER A 378 -8.41 10.11 20.32
C SER A 378 -7.96 9.23 19.15
N TYR A 379 -7.73 7.94 19.41
CA TYR A 379 -7.59 6.93 18.37
C TYR A 379 -8.91 6.15 18.22
N GLU A 380 -9.48 6.15 17.01
CA GLU A 380 -10.72 5.42 16.71
C GLU A 380 -10.40 4.07 16.07
N ALA A 381 -10.32 3.01 16.88
CA ALA A 381 -9.96 1.66 16.44
C ALA A 381 -10.85 1.15 15.29
N GLN A 382 -12.16 1.42 15.35
CA GLN A 382 -13.12 1.03 14.31
C GLN A 382 -12.85 1.65 12.94
N LEU A 383 -12.09 2.74 12.87
CA LEU A 383 -11.71 3.42 11.63
C LEU A 383 -10.22 3.27 11.31
N LYS A 384 -9.43 2.70 12.23
CA LYS A 384 -7.97 2.68 12.17
C LYS A 384 -7.39 4.06 11.83
N ALA A 385 -7.84 5.06 12.59
CA ALA A 385 -7.52 6.46 12.34
C ALA A 385 -7.49 7.31 13.61
N PHE A 386 -6.66 8.35 13.60
CA PHE A 386 -6.57 9.34 14.67
C PHE A 386 -7.58 10.45 14.44
N LYS A 387 -8.41 10.73 15.45
CA LYS A 387 -9.24 11.93 15.49
C LYS A 387 -8.37 13.12 15.89
N VAL A 388 -8.38 14.16 15.07
CA VAL A 388 -7.49 15.32 15.25
C VAL A 388 -8.25 16.65 15.26
N GLY A 389 -7.79 17.58 16.09
CA GLY A 389 -8.20 18.98 16.14
C GLY A 389 -7.07 19.90 15.67
N PHE A 390 -7.38 21.14 15.34
CA PHE A 390 -6.35 22.15 15.08
C PHE A 390 -5.97 22.85 16.37
N VAL A 391 -4.66 23.13 16.55
CA VAL A 391 -4.21 24.02 17.61
C VAL A 391 -4.77 25.43 17.34
N VAL A 392 -5.31 26.06 18.39
CA VAL A 392 -5.79 27.44 18.37
C VAL A 392 -4.82 28.29 19.18
N GLY A 393 -4.53 29.50 18.72
CA GLY A 393 -3.62 30.45 19.39
C GLY A 393 -2.26 30.61 18.69
N PRO A 394 -1.25 31.16 19.38
CA PRO A 394 0.01 31.59 18.76
C PRO A 394 0.82 30.46 18.13
N PHE A 395 0.66 29.22 18.64
CA PHE A 395 1.34 28.02 18.13
C PHE A 395 0.55 27.26 17.07
N GLN A 396 -0.45 27.90 16.43
CA GLN A 396 -1.25 27.28 15.38
C GLN A 396 -0.41 26.91 14.16
N LEU A 397 0.55 27.75 13.78
CA LEU A 397 1.43 27.52 12.64
C LEU A 397 2.81 27.12 13.11
N ASN A 398 3.42 26.21 12.37
CA ASN A 398 4.79 25.79 12.57
C ASN A 398 5.49 25.59 11.23
N VAL A 399 6.81 25.46 11.28
CA VAL A 399 7.67 25.29 10.12
C VAL A 399 8.67 24.17 10.39
N MET A 400 8.97 23.37 9.37
CA MET A 400 10.04 22.37 9.41
C MET A 400 10.82 22.39 8.11
N LYS A 401 12.11 22.02 8.16
CA LYS A 401 12.87 21.79 6.94
C LYS A 401 12.41 20.48 6.31
N LEU A 402 12.47 20.40 4.99
CA LEU A 402 12.12 19.16 4.27
C LEU A 402 13.09 18.02 4.56
N SER A 403 14.30 18.31 5.02
CA SER A 403 15.26 17.33 5.54
C SER A 403 14.75 16.59 6.78
N ASP A 404 13.85 17.22 7.53
CA ASP A 404 13.41 16.76 8.85
C ASP A 404 12.12 15.93 8.76
N PHE A 405 11.63 15.64 7.55
CA PHE A 405 10.48 14.76 7.37
C PHE A 405 10.80 13.36 7.90
N VAL A 406 10.08 12.96 8.95
CA VAL A 406 10.24 11.65 9.58
C VAL A 406 9.45 10.56 8.84
N TYR A 407 8.42 10.96 8.09
CA TYR A 407 7.46 10.04 7.49
C TYR A 407 7.17 10.36 6.01
N HIS A 408 7.31 9.35 5.15
CA HIS A 408 7.28 9.51 3.69
C HIS A 408 6.18 8.66 3.03
N HIS A 409 4.99 8.61 3.63
CA HIS A 409 3.80 8.04 3.00
C HIS A 409 2.69 9.07 2.92
N HIS A 410 1.78 8.86 1.97
CA HIS A 410 0.56 9.64 1.89
C HIS A 410 -0.31 9.36 3.13
N LEU A 411 -0.81 10.43 3.76
CA LEU A 411 -1.70 10.35 4.91
C LEU A 411 -3.11 10.77 4.50
N PRO A 412 -4.07 9.83 4.37
CA PRO A 412 -5.46 10.20 4.13
C PRO A 412 -5.98 11.13 5.22
N PHE A 413 -6.29 12.37 4.82
CA PHE A 413 -6.82 13.39 5.70
C PHE A 413 -8.29 13.69 5.37
N ILE A 414 -9.16 13.35 6.31
CA ILE A 414 -10.61 13.37 6.14
C ILE A 414 -11.17 14.48 7.02
N LYS A 415 -11.62 15.55 6.38
CA LYS A 415 -12.35 16.65 7.03
C LYS A 415 -13.85 16.40 6.92
N SER A 416 -14.54 16.40 8.04
CA SER A 416 -16.01 16.34 8.10
C SER A 416 -16.53 17.43 9.03
N VAL A 417 -17.80 17.78 8.85
CA VAL A 417 -18.53 18.59 9.83
C VAL A 417 -18.43 17.89 11.19
N GLY A 418 -17.82 18.58 12.16
CA GLY A 418 -17.68 18.17 13.55
C GLY A 418 -16.45 17.33 13.94
N ALA A 419 -15.67 16.78 13.00
CA ALA A 419 -14.41 16.10 13.32
C ALA A 419 -13.50 15.90 12.10
N ASN A 420 -12.19 15.86 12.35
CA ASN A 420 -11.18 15.54 11.34
C ASN A 420 -10.46 14.24 11.73
N TYR A 421 -10.07 13.45 10.73
CA TYR A 421 -9.37 12.18 10.91
C TYR A 421 -8.15 12.07 10.01
N VAL A 422 -7.06 11.57 10.57
CA VAL A 422 -5.85 11.20 9.82
C VAL A 422 -5.67 9.70 9.95
N SER A 423 -5.65 9.01 8.81
CA SER A 423 -5.30 7.58 8.76
C SER A 423 -3.81 7.44 8.49
N VAL A 424 -3.15 6.56 9.26
CA VAL A 424 -1.74 6.21 9.09
C VAL A 424 -1.67 4.79 8.51
N GLN A 425 -0.81 4.62 7.50
CA GLN A 425 -0.67 3.37 6.74
C GLN A 425 0.79 2.93 6.75
N CYS A 426 1.04 1.66 7.01
CA CYS A 426 2.36 1.04 7.20
C CYS A 426 3.11 1.56 8.44
N LYS A 427 3.76 0.63 9.15
CA LYS A 427 4.80 0.94 10.12
C LYS A 427 6.04 1.38 9.33
N SER A 428 6.17 2.68 9.10
CA SER A 428 7.40 3.28 8.55
C SER A 428 7.99 4.23 9.58
N PHE A 429 8.27 3.68 10.75
CA PHE A 429 8.94 4.41 11.80
C PHE A 429 10.39 3.97 11.77
N HIS A 430 11.28 4.88 11.37
CA HIS A 430 12.66 4.75 11.77
C HIS A 430 12.68 4.94 13.28
N ARG A 431 12.78 3.85 14.05
CA ARG A 431 13.30 3.96 15.40
C ARG A 431 14.77 4.35 15.22
N LYS A 432 15.04 5.66 15.32
CA LYS A 432 16.42 6.12 15.50
C LYS A 432 16.93 5.63 16.85
#